data_AF-A0A8J6Q8G9-F1
#
_entry.id   AF-A0A8J6Q8G9-F1
#
_cell.length_a   1.000
_cell.length_b   1.000
_cell.length_c   1.000
_cell.angle_alpha   90.00
_cell.angle_beta   90.00
_cell.angle_gamma   90.00
#
_symmetry.space_group_name_H-M   'P 1'
#
loop_
_entity.id
_entity.type
_entity.pdbx_description
1 polymer ?
#
loop_
_entity_poly.entity_id
_entity_poly.type
_entity_poly.pdbx_seq_one_letter_code
_entity_poly.pdbx_strand_id
1 'polypeptide(L)'
;MKNIYNLIKKVKFLVISCTLLVITACSLEEDVYSIYTPETFYSNEAQVLSSLSGIYRNFAATTGMGVEYRCLELPADQVVVHEKIQGWWGGANFAELMEHTWTPSHAYIAGTWNSYFRTVGQTNALIASLESSALSEEEIAGPLAELHSLRAYAYFFLMDLFGNVPIFTLPKVDALNLPEQNTRAEVFDFVTSELIEASKNLPTKAASGDGYYGRFTKEAAQALLATIYLNAEVYTGTSEYELAEKYADSVINSNAYSLLPDYFDNFVYNNQNNNEFIFGAIYSPDIAGGIGHPLVQKVLPGIQGGLFGLPYTPQNGFGTRPSILALYEDEDDRKKLIIPYGELKDPRTGETVMVERIVPDNNSVLYKEGVSSEGPVPYEIIPATGIRLQPMNAGLKWIKWGLDPNTNGGNAGNDIAFIRFADILLIKAEALARQGKFDLAKDWVNRVRLRSHANQLDSVTLDDILNERGRELAFEMSRRRDLIRFGKFGDAWEFKEVSEPYRTIFPIPKTAIESNPKLTQNPGYPN
;
A
#
# COMPACT_ATOMS: atom_id res chain seq x y z
N MET A 1 -8.29 6.00 85.74
CA MET A 1 -6.87 5.68 85.44
C MET A 1 -6.66 4.49 84.48
N LYS A 2 -7.51 3.44 84.43
CA LYS A 2 -7.33 2.29 83.50
C LYS A 2 -7.42 2.63 82.00
N ASN A 3 -8.21 3.63 81.59
CA ASN A 3 -8.43 3.94 80.17
C ASN A 3 -7.30 4.75 79.50
N ILE A 4 -6.57 5.58 80.26
CA ILE A 4 -5.42 6.34 79.74
C ILE A 4 -4.21 5.42 79.52
N TYR A 5 -4.03 4.42 80.39
CA TYR A 5 -2.91 3.47 80.30
C TYR A 5 -3.01 2.56 79.07
N ASN A 6 -4.23 2.16 78.68
CA ASN A 6 -4.46 1.37 77.47
C ASN A 6 -4.31 2.17 76.18
N LEU A 7 -4.62 3.48 76.21
CA LEU A 7 -4.40 4.37 75.06
C LEU A 7 -2.90 4.60 74.81
N ILE A 8 -2.12 4.83 75.87
CA ILE A 8 -0.66 5.01 75.77
C ILE A 8 0.05 3.73 75.31
N LYS A 9 -0.42 2.54 75.73
CA LYS A 9 0.11 1.26 75.21
C LYS A 9 -0.21 1.05 73.73
N LYS A 10 -1.42 1.39 73.27
CA LYS A 10 -1.81 1.28 71.86
C LYS A 10 -1.06 2.27 70.96
N VAL A 11 -0.85 3.51 71.41
CA VAL A 11 -0.07 4.51 70.67
C VAL A 11 1.41 4.15 70.61
N LYS A 12 2.00 3.62 71.69
CA LYS A 12 3.39 3.11 71.65
C LYS A 12 3.56 1.89 70.74
N PHE A 13 2.56 1.00 70.68
CA PHE A 13 2.60 -0.15 69.76
C PHE A 13 2.42 0.26 68.30
N LEU A 14 1.59 1.28 68.02
CA LEU A 14 1.39 1.84 66.68
C LEU A 14 2.62 2.61 66.20
N VAL A 15 3.28 3.38 67.07
CA VAL A 15 4.51 4.12 66.72
C VAL A 15 5.68 3.16 66.51
N ILE A 16 5.85 2.13 67.36
CA ILE A 16 6.90 1.11 67.16
C ILE A 16 6.64 0.27 65.90
N SER A 17 5.37 -0.01 65.56
CA SER A 17 5.03 -0.72 64.31
C SER A 17 5.18 0.14 63.05
N CYS A 18 5.07 1.48 63.14
CA CYS A 18 5.34 2.39 62.01
C CYS A 18 6.83 2.70 61.84
N THR A 19 7.65 2.67 62.90
CA THR A 19 9.10 2.89 62.77
C THR A 19 9.85 1.63 62.30
N LEU A 20 9.26 0.44 62.44
CA LEU A 20 9.84 -0.83 61.93
C LEU A 20 9.49 -1.15 60.46
N LEU A 21 8.70 -0.30 59.79
CA LEU A 21 8.34 -0.47 58.36
C LEU A 21 9.15 0.43 57.41
N VAL A 22 10.11 1.21 57.91
CA VAL A 22 10.90 2.18 57.11
C VAL A 22 12.37 1.76 56.92
N ILE A 23 12.78 0.57 57.39
CA ILE A 23 14.16 0.08 57.20
C ILE A 23 14.16 -1.34 56.62
N THR A 24 13.59 -1.48 55.43
CA THR A 24 14.04 -2.43 54.43
C THR A 24 14.00 -1.74 53.07
N ALA A 25 14.72 -0.62 52.94
CA ALA A 25 15.29 -0.25 51.66
C ALA A 25 16.46 -1.23 51.46
N CYS A 26 16.16 -2.45 50.99
CA CYS A 26 17.15 -3.14 50.20
C CYS A 26 17.42 -2.20 49.04
N SER A 27 18.62 -1.65 48.99
CA SER A 27 19.22 -1.24 47.73
C SER A 27 19.25 -2.49 46.88
N LEU A 28 18.17 -2.71 46.12
CA LEU A 28 18.24 -3.58 44.98
C LEU A 28 19.12 -2.78 43.99
N GLU A 29 20.42 -3.05 44.01
CA GLU A 29 21.18 -2.96 42.77
C GLU A 29 20.50 -3.98 41.86
N GLU A 30 19.52 -3.49 41.11
CA GLU A 30 18.96 -4.22 40.00
C GLU A 30 20.12 -4.30 39.00
N ASP A 31 20.83 -5.42 38.99
CA ASP A 31 21.61 -5.80 37.83
C ASP A 31 20.64 -5.79 36.65
N VAL A 32 20.66 -4.73 35.85
CA VAL A 32 19.86 -4.66 34.63
C VAL A 32 20.48 -5.64 33.65
N TYR A 33 20.15 -6.93 33.78
CA TYR A 33 20.56 -7.94 32.84
C TYR A 33 19.88 -7.65 31.49
N SER A 34 20.73 -7.29 30.53
CA SER A 34 20.44 -6.99 29.11
C SER A 34 19.64 -5.72 28.83
N ILE A 35 20.23 -4.55 29.10
CA ILE A 35 19.97 -3.42 28.18
C ILE A 35 20.70 -3.77 26.89
N TYR A 36 19.97 -4.23 25.88
CA TYR A 36 20.47 -4.25 24.51
C TYR A 36 20.64 -2.80 24.07
N THR A 37 21.87 -2.30 24.17
CA THR A 37 22.25 -1.03 23.55
C THR A 37 22.68 -1.28 22.12
N PRO A 38 22.63 -0.29 21.21
CA PRO A 38 23.17 -0.46 19.86
C PRO A 38 24.60 -1.03 19.84
N GLU A 39 25.45 -0.61 20.80
CA GLU A 39 26.84 -1.06 20.95
C GLU A 39 26.97 -2.54 21.33
N THR A 40 25.93 -3.14 21.91
CA THR A 40 25.94 -4.52 22.42
C THR A 40 25.01 -5.46 21.67
N PHE A 41 24.01 -4.93 20.94
CA PHE A 41 23.03 -5.72 20.20
C PHE A 41 23.48 -6.05 18.77
N TYR A 42 24.06 -5.10 18.02
CA TYR A 42 24.45 -5.32 16.63
C TYR A 42 25.89 -5.82 16.56
N SER A 43 26.04 -7.14 16.45
CA SER A 43 27.33 -7.83 16.42
C SER A 43 27.52 -8.73 15.18
N ASN A 44 26.46 -8.92 14.38
CA ASN A 44 26.49 -9.71 13.15
C ASN A 44 25.35 -9.34 12.20
N GLU A 45 25.47 -9.78 10.95
CA GLU A 45 24.51 -9.55 9.86
C GLU A 45 23.09 -10.01 10.19
N ALA A 46 22.92 -11.15 10.87
CA ALA A 46 21.60 -11.69 11.19
C ALA A 46 20.80 -10.78 12.14
N GLN A 47 21.47 -10.16 13.11
CA GLN A 47 20.85 -9.18 14.01
C GLN A 47 20.42 -7.92 13.27
N VAL A 48 21.28 -7.40 12.38
CA VAL A 48 20.94 -6.25 11.51
C VAL A 48 19.74 -6.57 10.64
N LEU A 49 19.76 -7.73 9.98
CA LEU A 49 18.68 -8.18 9.10
C LEU A 49 17.34 -8.34 9.83
N SER A 50 17.35 -8.78 11.09
CA SER A 50 16.12 -8.93 11.88
C SER A 50 15.41 -7.59 12.12
N SER A 51 16.16 -6.53 12.44
CA SER A 51 15.62 -5.18 12.62
C SER A 51 15.19 -4.57 11.29
N LEU A 52 16.01 -4.73 10.24
CA LEU A 52 15.73 -4.24 8.88
C LEU A 52 14.44 -4.84 8.31
N SER A 53 14.23 -6.15 8.50
CA SER A 53 13.02 -6.87 8.07
C SER A 53 11.74 -6.27 8.66
N GLY A 54 11.81 -5.76 9.90
CA GLY A 54 10.69 -5.09 10.56
C GLY A 54 10.24 -3.82 9.84
N ILE A 55 11.17 -3.08 9.22
CA ILE A 55 10.89 -1.85 8.48
C ILE A 55 10.33 -2.17 7.09
N TYR A 56 10.93 -3.13 6.36
CA TYR A 56 10.36 -3.63 5.10
C TYR A 56 8.90 -4.06 5.28
N ARG A 57 8.60 -4.78 6.36
CA ARG A 57 7.26 -5.24 6.68
C ARG A 57 6.23 -4.11 6.80
N ASN A 58 6.63 -2.89 7.19
CA ASN A 58 5.67 -1.78 7.26
C ASN A 58 5.03 -1.50 5.90
N PHE A 59 5.76 -1.68 4.80
CA PHE A 59 5.23 -1.44 3.46
C PHE A 59 4.23 -2.51 3.02
N ALA A 60 4.25 -3.72 3.58
CA ALA A 60 3.21 -4.73 3.34
C ALA A 60 1.80 -4.26 3.79
N ALA A 61 1.70 -3.24 4.66
CA ALA A 61 0.41 -2.60 4.95
C ALA A 61 -0.17 -1.83 3.75
N THR A 62 0.70 -1.34 2.85
CA THR A 62 0.33 -0.55 1.66
C THR A 62 -0.53 -1.35 0.68
N THR A 63 -0.30 -2.66 0.60
CA THR A 63 -1.04 -3.58 -0.29
C THR A 63 -2.16 -4.33 0.46
N GLY A 64 -2.24 -4.21 1.79
CA GLY A 64 -3.17 -4.99 2.63
C GLY A 64 -4.64 -4.55 2.57
N MET A 65 -5.04 -3.68 1.62
CA MET A 65 -6.34 -3.00 1.59
C MET A 65 -6.68 -2.31 2.94
N GLY A 66 -5.62 -1.81 3.58
CA GLY A 66 -5.62 -1.02 4.81
C GLY A 66 -5.87 0.46 4.53
N VAL A 67 -5.37 1.35 5.38
CA VAL A 67 -5.61 2.80 5.23
C VAL A 67 -4.87 3.38 4.01
N GLU A 68 -3.66 2.87 3.75
CA GLU A 68 -2.78 3.31 2.67
C GLU A 68 -3.36 2.93 1.30
N TYR A 69 -3.66 1.65 1.09
CA TYR A 69 -4.29 1.16 -0.15
C TYR A 69 -5.58 1.93 -0.46
N ARG A 70 -6.40 2.18 0.57
CA ARG A 70 -7.65 2.94 0.40
C ARG A 70 -7.38 4.35 -0.08
N CYS A 71 -6.37 5.04 0.47
CA CYS A 71 -5.99 6.38 0.03
C CYS A 71 -5.35 6.41 -1.36
N LEU A 72 -4.74 5.30 -1.79
CA LEU A 72 -4.10 5.16 -3.10
C LEU A 72 -5.08 4.76 -4.22
N GLU A 73 -6.12 4.00 -3.91
CA GLU A 73 -7.00 3.39 -4.92
C GLU A 73 -8.45 3.88 -4.91
N LEU A 74 -9.06 4.13 -3.75
CA LEU A 74 -10.47 4.55 -3.72
C LEU A 74 -10.73 5.94 -4.30
N PRO A 75 -9.80 6.91 -4.21
CA PRO A 75 -9.95 8.18 -4.92
C PRO A 75 -9.73 8.07 -6.43
N ALA A 76 -9.22 6.94 -6.93
CA ALA A 76 -9.04 6.72 -8.36
C ALA A 76 -10.31 6.13 -9.01
N ASP A 77 -10.26 5.97 -10.33
CA ASP A 77 -11.36 5.44 -11.14
C ASP A 77 -11.44 3.89 -11.10
N GLN A 78 -10.47 3.18 -10.54
CA GLN A 78 -10.40 1.72 -10.67
C GLN A 78 -11.17 0.93 -9.62
N VAL A 79 -11.06 1.34 -8.36
CA VAL A 79 -11.58 0.60 -7.21
C VAL A 79 -12.78 1.31 -6.62
N VAL A 80 -13.80 0.54 -6.27
CA VAL A 80 -15.02 1.05 -5.63
C VAL A 80 -15.41 0.14 -4.47
N VAL A 81 -15.96 0.73 -3.42
CA VAL A 81 -16.63 0.01 -2.34
C VAL A 81 -18.11 0.41 -2.39
N HIS A 82 -18.96 -0.56 -2.67
CA HIS A 82 -20.41 -0.36 -2.63
C HIS A 82 -20.90 -0.71 -1.23
N GLU A 83 -21.40 0.27 -0.49
CA GLU A 83 -22.04 0.01 0.80
C GLU A 83 -23.23 -0.92 0.60
N LYS A 84 -23.15 -2.08 1.24
CA LYS A 84 -24.20 -3.10 1.17
C LYS A 84 -25.24 -2.84 2.25
N ILE A 85 -26.52 -3.03 1.91
CA ILE A 85 -27.64 -2.89 2.87
C ILE A 85 -27.40 -3.75 4.13
N GLN A 86 -26.79 -4.93 3.97
CA GLN A 86 -26.45 -5.84 5.06
C GLN A 86 -24.94 -6.11 5.16
N GLY A 87 -24.10 -5.08 5.23
CA GLY A 87 -22.64 -5.25 5.26
C GLY A 87 -21.89 -4.29 6.17
N TRP A 88 -20.62 -4.64 6.43
CA TRP A 88 -19.68 -3.85 7.24
C TRP A 88 -18.91 -2.81 6.41
N TRP A 89 -18.94 -2.95 5.08
CA TRP A 89 -18.21 -2.11 4.13
C TRP A 89 -19.01 -0.88 3.75
N GLY A 90 -19.22 0.01 4.72
CA GLY A 90 -19.98 1.25 4.54
C GLY A 90 -19.44 2.39 5.39
N GLY A 91 -20.15 3.51 5.35
CA GLY A 91 -19.84 4.69 6.13
C GLY A 91 -19.03 5.76 5.41
N ALA A 92 -18.96 6.92 6.06
CA ALA A 92 -18.51 8.18 5.46
C ALA A 92 -17.08 8.11 4.90
N ASN A 93 -16.12 7.51 5.60
CA ASN A 93 -14.72 7.47 5.14
C ASN A 93 -14.53 6.77 3.76
N PHE A 94 -15.36 5.79 3.40
CA PHE A 94 -15.27 5.19 2.06
C PHE A 94 -15.84 6.13 1.00
N ALA A 95 -17.04 6.67 1.26
CA ALA A 95 -17.70 7.59 0.36
C ALA A 95 -16.87 8.87 0.14
N GLU A 96 -16.31 9.43 1.21
CA GLU A 96 -15.49 10.64 1.17
C GLU A 96 -14.25 10.48 0.27
N LEU A 97 -13.59 9.32 0.30
CA LEU A 97 -12.48 9.01 -0.61
C LEU A 97 -12.94 8.89 -2.07
N MET A 98 -14.05 8.19 -2.34
CA MET A 98 -14.52 7.96 -3.72
C MET A 98 -15.17 9.20 -4.35
N GLU A 99 -15.80 10.06 -3.54
CA GLU A 99 -16.51 11.27 -3.97
C GLU A 99 -15.64 12.53 -3.88
N HIS A 100 -14.41 12.41 -3.36
CA HIS A 100 -13.48 13.51 -3.12
C HIS A 100 -14.00 14.57 -2.15
N THR A 101 -14.70 14.15 -1.10
CA THR A 101 -15.31 15.06 -0.10
C THR A 101 -14.63 15.00 1.28
N TRP A 102 -13.47 14.34 1.38
CA TRP A 102 -12.70 14.24 2.62
C TRP A 102 -12.36 15.60 3.26
N THR A 103 -12.11 15.56 4.56
CA THR A 103 -11.69 16.70 5.37
C THR A 103 -10.37 16.39 6.10
N PRO A 104 -9.70 17.39 6.73
CA PRO A 104 -8.52 17.14 7.56
C PRO A 104 -8.73 16.15 8.71
N SER A 105 -9.98 15.86 9.09
CA SER A 105 -10.32 14.89 10.14
C SER A 105 -10.53 13.46 9.62
N HIS A 106 -10.32 13.20 8.32
CA HIS A 106 -10.57 11.90 7.71
C HIS A 106 -9.65 10.81 8.27
N ALA A 107 -10.22 9.71 8.77
CA ALA A 107 -9.48 8.71 9.54
C ALA A 107 -8.41 7.96 8.71
N TYR A 108 -8.73 7.57 7.47
CA TYR A 108 -7.76 6.86 6.62
C TYR A 108 -6.60 7.74 6.16
N ILE A 109 -6.85 9.03 5.91
CA ILE A 109 -5.81 10.01 5.55
C ILE A 109 -4.85 10.21 6.75
N ALA A 110 -5.39 10.42 7.96
CA ALA A 110 -4.59 10.50 9.18
C ALA A 110 -3.81 9.21 9.46
N GLY A 111 -4.43 8.05 9.26
CA GLY A 111 -3.77 6.75 9.41
C GLY A 111 -2.60 6.57 8.44
N THR A 112 -2.78 6.98 7.18
CA THR A 112 -1.75 6.90 6.13
C THR A 112 -0.56 7.80 6.44
N TRP A 113 -0.81 9.06 6.84
CA TRP A 113 0.24 9.97 7.33
C TRP A 113 1.06 9.36 8.46
N ASN A 114 0.36 8.86 9.50
CA ASN A 114 0.99 8.25 10.66
C ASN A 114 1.80 7.00 10.30
N SER A 115 1.34 6.22 9.31
CA SER A 115 2.01 5.00 8.89
C SER A 115 3.37 5.26 8.24
N TYR A 116 3.42 6.23 7.31
CA TYR A 116 4.68 6.58 6.65
C TYR A 116 5.63 7.31 7.60
N PHE A 117 5.15 8.23 8.46
CA PHE A 117 6.02 8.85 9.46
C PHE A 117 6.51 7.89 10.56
N ARG A 118 5.72 6.88 10.94
CA ARG A 118 6.19 5.78 11.81
C ARG A 118 7.36 5.05 11.15
N THR A 119 7.25 4.77 9.86
CA THR A 119 8.31 4.11 9.09
C THR A 119 9.57 4.97 9.03
N VAL A 120 9.44 6.28 8.79
CA VAL A 120 10.57 7.24 8.85
C VAL A 120 11.25 7.19 10.22
N GLY A 121 10.48 7.29 11.32
CA GLY A 121 11.03 7.28 12.68
C GLY A 121 11.76 5.98 13.03
N GLN A 122 11.18 4.83 12.67
CA GLN A 122 11.83 3.52 12.86
C GLN A 122 13.11 3.38 12.04
N THR A 123 13.12 3.93 10.82
CA THR A 123 14.30 3.93 9.95
C THR A 123 15.42 4.81 10.50
N ASN A 124 15.11 6.04 10.93
CA ASN A 124 16.09 6.92 11.56
C ASN A 124 16.68 6.31 12.83
N ALA A 125 15.85 5.66 13.66
CA ALA A 125 16.31 4.98 14.87
C ALA A 125 17.28 3.83 14.55
N LEU A 126 17.01 3.05 13.51
CA LEU A 126 17.90 1.96 13.11
C LEU A 126 19.20 2.48 12.48
N ILE A 127 19.15 3.51 11.63
CA ILE A 127 20.34 4.18 11.09
C ILE A 127 21.27 4.60 12.22
N ALA A 128 20.76 5.39 13.17
CA ALA A 128 21.54 5.87 14.31
C ALA A 128 22.11 4.71 15.17
N SER A 129 21.37 3.61 15.28
CA SER A 129 21.82 2.43 16.02
C SER A 129 22.96 1.69 15.30
N LEU A 130 22.88 1.55 13.97
CA LEU A 130 23.96 0.92 13.20
C LEU A 130 25.22 1.77 13.17
N GLU A 131 25.08 3.09 13.01
CA GLU A 131 26.19 4.06 13.08
C GLU A 131 26.88 4.07 14.45
N SER A 132 26.16 3.73 15.52
CA SER A 132 26.71 3.62 16.88
C SER A 132 27.14 2.20 17.25
N SER A 133 27.00 1.23 16.35
CA SER A 133 27.32 -0.17 16.64
C SER A 133 28.83 -0.46 16.60
N ALA A 134 29.22 -1.66 17.03
CA ALA A 134 30.61 -2.12 16.93
C ALA A 134 31.01 -2.62 15.52
N LEU A 135 30.07 -2.64 14.58
CA LEU A 135 30.30 -3.06 13.20
C LEU A 135 31.11 -2.01 12.43
N SER A 136 31.92 -2.45 11.48
CA SER A 136 32.68 -1.55 10.62
C SER A 136 31.79 -0.81 9.61
N GLU A 137 32.28 0.31 9.07
CA GLU A 137 31.59 1.08 8.02
C GLU A 137 31.25 0.22 6.80
N GLU A 138 32.11 -0.74 6.42
CA GLU A 138 31.89 -1.66 5.31
C GLU A 138 30.74 -2.64 5.60
N GLU A 139 30.67 -3.17 6.83
CA GLU A 139 29.61 -4.11 7.25
C GLU A 139 28.22 -3.46 7.29
N ILE A 140 28.15 -2.15 7.58
CA ILE A 140 26.87 -1.42 7.66
C ILE A 140 26.51 -0.65 6.39
N ALA A 141 27.42 -0.50 5.42
CA ALA A 141 27.18 0.29 4.21
C ALA A 141 25.96 -0.19 3.39
N GLY A 142 25.84 -1.50 3.16
CA GLY A 142 24.69 -2.10 2.48
C GLY A 142 23.38 -1.93 3.25
N PRO A 143 23.32 -2.33 4.53
CA PRO A 143 22.15 -2.11 5.39
C PRO A 143 21.72 -0.63 5.49
N LEU A 144 22.66 0.30 5.61
CA LEU A 144 22.36 1.74 5.61
C LEU A 144 21.76 2.17 4.28
N ALA A 145 22.30 1.72 3.14
CA ALA A 145 21.73 2.03 1.83
C ALA A 145 20.28 1.52 1.66
N GLU A 146 19.97 0.33 2.17
CA GLU A 146 18.59 -0.16 2.22
C GLU A 146 17.70 0.73 3.09
N LEU A 147 18.18 1.15 4.27
CA LEU A 147 17.44 2.04 5.16
C LEU A 147 17.19 3.42 4.54
N HIS A 148 18.19 4.02 3.92
CA HIS A 148 18.03 5.27 3.16
C HIS A 148 17.00 5.11 2.05
N SER A 149 17.01 3.99 1.33
CA SER A 149 16.01 3.69 0.29
C SER A 149 14.59 3.54 0.85
N LEU A 150 14.44 2.86 2.00
CA LEU A 150 13.15 2.70 2.69
C LEU A 150 12.62 4.03 3.24
N ARG A 151 13.50 4.88 3.79
CA ARG A 151 13.15 6.24 4.24
C ARG A 151 12.70 7.09 3.07
N ALA A 152 13.46 7.07 1.98
CA ALA A 152 13.10 7.76 0.75
C ALA A 152 11.76 7.27 0.19
N TYR A 153 11.48 5.96 0.25
CA TYR A 153 10.19 5.41 -0.20
C TYR A 153 9.01 5.84 0.68
N ALA A 154 9.20 5.95 2.00
CA ALA A 154 8.18 6.54 2.88
C ALA A 154 7.95 8.03 2.57
N TYR A 155 9.03 8.79 2.37
CA TYR A 155 8.92 10.21 1.99
C TYR A 155 8.34 10.42 0.59
N PHE A 156 8.57 9.50 -0.35
CA PHE A 156 7.91 9.52 -1.66
C PHE A 156 6.38 9.51 -1.50
N PHE A 157 5.82 8.60 -0.69
CA PHE A 157 4.37 8.61 -0.44
C PHE A 157 3.92 9.85 0.32
N LEU A 158 4.69 10.31 1.31
CA LEU A 158 4.35 11.55 2.03
C LEU A 158 4.29 12.76 1.08
N MET A 159 5.22 12.87 0.15
CA MET A 159 5.27 13.91 -0.88
C MET A 159 4.16 13.76 -1.93
N ASP A 160 3.91 12.55 -2.42
CA ASP A 160 2.89 12.27 -3.44
C ASP A 160 1.47 12.55 -2.92
N LEU A 161 1.23 12.17 -1.66
CA LEU A 161 -0.08 12.25 -1.02
C LEU A 161 -0.35 13.59 -0.34
N PHE A 162 0.66 14.19 0.33
CA PHE A 162 0.47 15.35 1.21
C PHE A 162 1.26 16.59 0.78
N GLY A 163 2.11 16.50 -0.24
CA GLY A 163 2.86 17.65 -0.74
C GLY A 163 3.95 18.09 0.23
N ASN A 164 3.75 19.26 0.85
CA ASN A 164 4.71 19.83 1.78
C ASN A 164 4.70 19.06 3.10
N VAL A 165 5.82 18.51 3.52
CA VAL A 165 5.94 17.71 4.77
C VAL A 165 7.26 18.00 5.48
N PRO A 166 7.34 17.86 6.81
CA PRO A 166 8.60 18.04 7.53
C PRO A 166 9.59 16.90 7.23
N ILE A 167 10.82 17.26 6.86
CA ILE A 167 11.94 16.33 6.74
C ILE A 167 12.68 16.28 8.09
N PHE A 168 12.91 15.08 8.60
CA PHE A 168 13.79 14.88 9.74
C PHE A 168 14.54 13.54 9.61
N THR A 169 15.82 13.59 9.91
CA THR A 169 16.75 12.47 9.80
C THR A 169 17.24 11.96 11.16
N LEU A 170 16.94 12.71 12.23
CA LEU A 170 17.29 12.35 13.59
C LEU A 170 16.39 11.22 14.12
N PRO A 171 16.91 10.34 15.00
CA PRO A 171 16.16 9.21 15.56
C PRO A 171 15.03 9.66 16.51
N LYS A 172 15.10 10.90 17.01
CA LYS A 172 14.08 11.50 17.87
C LYS A 172 13.87 12.95 17.50
N VAL A 173 12.61 13.35 17.42
CA VAL A 173 12.21 14.75 17.30
C VAL A 173 12.32 15.43 18.66
N ASP A 174 12.98 16.58 18.73
CA ASP A 174 13.01 17.41 19.92
C ASP A 174 11.63 18.05 20.12
N ALA A 175 10.97 17.74 21.24
CA ALA A 175 9.66 18.29 21.58
C ALA A 175 9.69 19.83 21.79
N LEU A 176 10.86 20.39 22.10
CA LEU A 176 11.07 21.84 22.23
C LEU A 176 11.44 22.50 20.90
N ASN A 177 11.82 21.70 19.89
CA ASN A 177 12.21 22.18 18.57
C ASN A 177 11.60 21.28 17.47
N LEU A 178 10.27 21.36 17.35
CA LEU A 178 9.53 20.62 16.34
C LEU A 178 9.98 21.00 14.92
N PRO A 179 10.01 20.05 13.97
CA PRO A 179 10.49 20.30 12.62
C PRO A 179 9.56 21.26 11.88
N GLU A 180 10.17 22.07 11.02
CA GLU A 180 9.46 22.93 10.07
C GLU A 180 9.06 22.12 8.83
N GLN A 181 8.00 22.57 8.16
CA GLN A 181 7.51 21.94 6.96
C GLN A 181 8.43 22.29 5.79
N ASN A 182 8.88 21.29 5.04
CA ASN A 182 9.61 21.51 3.79
C ASN A 182 8.64 21.60 2.62
N THR A 183 9.03 22.36 1.61
CA THR A 183 8.31 22.43 0.34
C THR A 183 8.35 21.07 -0.37
N ARG A 184 7.35 20.79 -1.20
CA ARG A 184 7.28 19.56 -1.99
C ARG A 184 8.52 19.34 -2.86
N ALA A 185 9.11 20.42 -3.37
CA ALA A 185 10.36 20.37 -4.14
C ALA A 185 11.57 19.99 -3.28
N GLU A 186 11.69 20.53 -2.06
CA GLU A 186 12.77 20.12 -1.14
C GLU A 186 12.64 18.66 -0.71
N VAL A 187 11.41 18.15 -0.53
CA VAL A 187 11.18 16.73 -0.25
C VAL A 187 11.53 15.86 -1.45
N PHE A 188 11.22 16.32 -2.67
CA PHE A 188 11.65 15.66 -3.91
C PHE A 188 13.17 15.54 -4.01
N ASP A 189 13.89 16.63 -3.75
CA ASP A 189 15.36 16.66 -3.78
C ASP A 189 15.95 15.73 -2.72
N PHE A 190 15.37 15.72 -1.51
CA PHE A 190 15.78 14.81 -0.45
C PHE A 190 15.57 13.34 -0.84
N VAL A 191 14.39 12.97 -1.35
CA VAL A 191 14.08 11.59 -1.74
C VAL A 191 14.99 11.11 -2.87
N THR A 192 15.17 11.93 -3.90
CA THR A 192 16.00 11.55 -5.06
C THR A 192 17.47 11.47 -4.68
N SER A 193 17.99 12.38 -3.86
CA SER A 193 19.39 12.32 -3.39
C SER A 193 19.66 11.10 -2.51
N GLU A 194 18.76 10.75 -1.59
CA GLU A 194 18.88 9.54 -0.76
C GLU A 194 18.95 8.27 -1.63
N LEU A 195 18.06 8.13 -2.61
CA LEU A 195 18.04 6.98 -3.51
C LEU A 195 19.28 6.90 -4.41
N ILE A 196 19.73 8.05 -4.93
CA ILE A 196 20.94 8.12 -5.76
C ILE A 196 22.17 7.71 -4.93
N GLU A 197 22.32 8.21 -3.71
CA GLU A 197 23.44 7.86 -2.85
C GLU A 197 23.38 6.39 -2.42
N ALA A 198 22.23 5.93 -1.95
CA ALA A 198 22.02 4.54 -1.55
C ALA A 198 22.36 3.57 -2.69
N SER A 199 21.97 3.89 -3.93
CA SER A 199 22.20 3.02 -5.10
C SER A 199 23.67 2.68 -5.37
N LYS A 200 24.63 3.40 -4.77
CA LYS A 200 26.07 3.11 -4.88
C LYS A 200 26.49 1.91 -4.04
N ASN A 201 25.79 1.65 -2.93
CA ASN A 201 26.10 0.57 -1.97
C ASN A 201 25.05 -0.55 -1.97
N LEU A 202 23.94 -0.39 -2.69
CA LEU A 202 23.00 -1.49 -2.92
C LEU A 202 23.58 -2.52 -3.91
N PRO A 203 23.39 -3.82 -3.66
CA PRO A 203 23.79 -4.85 -4.61
C PRO A 203 22.90 -4.80 -5.86
N THR A 204 23.48 -5.11 -7.02
CA THR A 204 22.70 -5.40 -8.22
C THR A 204 21.93 -6.71 -8.04
N LYS A 205 20.77 -6.87 -8.66
CA LYS A 205 20.02 -8.13 -8.66
C LYS A 205 20.87 -9.34 -9.07
N ALA A 206 21.78 -9.19 -10.03
CA ALA A 206 22.69 -10.26 -10.46
C ALA A 206 23.74 -10.66 -9.40
N ALA A 207 24.07 -9.75 -8.48
CA ALA A 207 24.99 -10.00 -7.37
C ALA A 207 24.25 -10.46 -6.10
N SER A 208 22.92 -10.38 -6.09
CA SER A 208 22.06 -10.79 -4.99
C SER A 208 21.67 -12.27 -5.09
N GLY A 209 21.78 -13.01 -4.00
CA GLY A 209 21.21 -14.36 -3.88
C GLY A 209 19.71 -14.35 -3.57
N ASP A 210 19.09 -15.54 -3.51
CA ASP A 210 17.65 -15.71 -3.27
C ASP A 210 17.17 -15.09 -1.95
N GLY A 211 18.03 -15.05 -0.92
CA GLY A 211 17.73 -14.40 0.37
C GLY A 211 17.59 -12.88 0.31
N TYR A 212 17.83 -12.27 -0.86
CA TYR A 212 17.65 -10.84 -1.09
C TYR A 212 16.31 -10.51 -1.80
N TYR A 213 15.50 -11.52 -2.10
CA TYR A 213 14.21 -11.34 -2.74
C TYR A 213 13.30 -10.42 -1.91
N GLY A 214 12.61 -9.49 -2.59
CA GLY A 214 11.77 -8.46 -1.96
C GLY A 214 12.50 -7.24 -1.38
N ARG A 215 13.84 -7.24 -1.34
CA ARG A 215 14.66 -6.13 -0.80
C ARG A 215 15.09 -5.16 -1.89
N PHE A 216 15.49 -3.96 -1.49
CA PHE A 216 16.03 -2.95 -2.40
C PHE A 216 17.35 -3.40 -3.01
N THR A 217 17.34 -3.73 -4.28
CA THR A 217 18.54 -3.79 -5.13
C THR A 217 18.84 -2.42 -5.72
N LYS A 218 20.01 -2.27 -6.34
CA LYS A 218 20.33 -1.08 -7.14
C LYS A 218 19.26 -0.81 -8.20
N GLU A 219 18.81 -1.84 -8.90
CA GLU A 219 17.76 -1.73 -9.92
C GLU A 219 16.41 -1.34 -9.30
N ALA A 220 16.08 -1.79 -8.09
CA ALA A 220 14.87 -1.35 -7.39
C ALA A 220 14.91 0.15 -7.02
N ALA A 221 16.05 0.65 -6.56
CA ALA A 221 16.22 2.08 -6.31
C ALA A 221 16.12 2.91 -7.60
N GLN A 222 16.72 2.43 -8.70
CA GLN A 222 16.62 3.05 -10.02
C GLN A 222 15.18 3.02 -10.58
N ALA A 223 14.46 1.92 -10.37
CA ALA A 223 13.06 1.79 -10.75
C ALA A 223 12.18 2.79 -10.01
N LEU A 224 12.40 2.98 -8.71
CA LEU A 224 11.71 4.01 -7.92
C LEU A 224 12.08 5.44 -8.38
N LEU A 225 13.35 5.70 -8.71
CA LEU A 225 13.78 6.97 -9.30
C LEU A 225 13.07 7.26 -10.63
N ALA A 226 12.92 6.26 -11.50
CA ALA A 226 12.19 6.41 -12.75
C ALA A 226 10.73 6.85 -12.51
N THR A 227 10.06 6.22 -11.54
CA THR A 227 8.70 6.60 -11.11
C THR A 227 8.64 8.03 -10.57
N ILE A 228 9.59 8.43 -9.72
CA ILE A 228 9.62 9.76 -9.11
C ILE A 228 9.89 10.85 -10.16
N TYR A 229 10.88 10.66 -11.04
CA TYR A 229 11.20 11.63 -12.09
C TYR A 229 10.09 11.76 -13.13
N LEU A 230 9.37 10.67 -13.44
CA LEU A 230 8.21 10.75 -14.31
C LEU A 230 7.14 11.72 -13.76
N ASN A 231 7.09 11.88 -12.44
CA ASN A 231 6.14 12.76 -11.75
C ASN A 231 6.74 14.10 -11.30
N ALA A 232 7.99 14.40 -11.67
CA ALA A 232 8.70 15.60 -11.21
C ALA A 232 7.90 16.89 -11.47
N GLU A 233 7.26 17.02 -12.64
CA GLU A 233 6.48 18.22 -12.99
C GLU A 233 5.32 18.46 -12.00
N VAL A 234 4.69 17.40 -11.51
CA VAL A 234 3.61 17.47 -10.49
C VAL A 234 4.16 17.91 -9.13
N TYR A 235 5.41 17.54 -8.83
CA TYR A 235 6.02 17.74 -7.52
C TYR A 235 6.75 19.07 -7.39
N THR A 236 7.42 19.51 -8.46
CA THR A 236 8.35 20.64 -8.47
C THR A 236 7.91 21.75 -9.43
N GLY A 237 6.94 21.49 -10.32
CA GLY A 237 6.59 22.38 -11.42
C GLY A 237 7.56 22.33 -12.60
N THR A 238 8.58 21.46 -12.57
CA THR A 238 9.57 21.28 -13.64
C THR A 238 9.61 19.80 -14.05
N SER A 239 9.47 19.54 -15.35
CA SER A 239 9.55 18.19 -15.90
C SER A 239 10.97 17.64 -15.91
N GLU A 240 11.11 16.34 -15.60
CA GLU A 240 12.39 15.61 -15.62
C GLU A 240 12.25 14.30 -16.42
N TYR A 241 11.55 14.35 -17.56
CA TYR A 241 11.22 13.16 -18.34
C TYR A 241 12.46 12.44 -18.89
N GLU A 242 13.53 13.18 -19.18
CA GLU A 242 14.82 12.62 -19.58
C GLU A 242 15.48 11.81 -18.47
N LEU A 243 15.32 12.22 -17.19
CA LEU A 243 15.79 11.43 -16.04
C LEU A 243 14.92 10.20 -15.84
N ALA A 244 13.60 10.31 -16.03
CA ALA A 244 12.70 9.16 -16.00
C ALA A 244 13.09 8.11 -17.07
N GLU A 245 13.34 8.55 -18.30
CA GLU A 245 13.85 7.71 -19.40
C GLU A 245 15.19 7.07 -19.02
N LYS A 246 16.15 7.85 -18.54
CA LYS A 246 17.49 7.38 -18.14
C LYS A 246 17.43 6.26 -17.09
N TYR A 247 16.61 6.43 -16.06
CA TYR A 247 16.51 5.43 -14.99
C TYR A 247 15.72 4.21 -15.42
N ALA A 248 14.68 4.36 -16.24
CA ALA A 248 14.00 3.23 -16.88
C ALA A 248 14.98 2.43 -17.78
N ASP A 249 15.81 3.12 -18.55
CA ASP A 249 16.88 2.50 -19.36
C ASP A 249 17.90 1.76 -18.53
N SER A 250 18.27 2.30 -17.36
CA SER A 250 19.22 1.63 -16.46
C SER A 250 18.68 0.27 -16.01
N VAL A 251 17.39 0.19 -15.66
CA VAL A 251 16.73 -1.06 -15.27
C VAL A 251 16.59 -2.00 -16.47
N ILE A 252 16.12 -1.51 -17.62
CA ILE A 252 15.94 -2.33 -18.83
C ILE A 252 17.27 -2.91 -19.31
N ASN A 253 18.32 -2.10 -19.37
CA ASN A 253 19.63 -2.49 -19.87
C ASN A 253 20.44 -3.34 -18.88
N SER A 254 19.99 -3.46 -17.62
CA SER A 254 20.56 -4.41 -16.66
C SER A 254 20.35 -5.86 -17.10
N ASN A 255 19.31 -6.13 -17.91
CA ASN A 255 18.84 -7.47 -18.27
C ASN A 255 18.52 -8.38 -17.07
N ALA A 256 18.33 -7.80 -15.87
CA ALA A 256 18.02 -8.55 -14.66
C ALA A 256 16.54 -8.95 -14.56
N TYR A 257 15.67 -8.33 -15.36
CA TYR A 257 14.23 -8.52 -15.35
C TYR A 257 13.69 -8.68 -16.77
N SER A 258 12.56 -9.38 -16.90
CA SER A 258 11.89 -9.62 -18.18
C SER A 258 10.39 -9.78 -17.97
N LEU A 259 9.59 -9.47 -19.01
CA LEU A 259 8.17 -9.79 -19.00
C LEU A 259 7.99 -11.30 -18.92
N LEU A 260 7.10 -11.75 -18.03
CA LEU A 260 6.62 -13.12 -18.03
C LEU A 260 5.74 -13.34 -19.27
N PRO A 261 5.84 -14.52 -19.93
CA PRO A 261 5.06 -14.82 -21.12
C PRO A 261 3.55 -14.73 -20.87
N ASP A 262 3.08 -15.24 -19.73
CA ASP A 262 1.70 -15.06 -19.28
C ASP A 262 1.64 -13.93 -18.25
N TYR A 263 0.69 -13.02 -18.44
CA TYR A 263 0.43 -11.93 -17.50
C TYR A 263 0.04 -12.47 -16.11
N PHE A 264 -0.76 -13.54 -16.04
CA PHE A 264 -1.31 -14.06 -14.79
C PHE A 264 -0.26 -14.77 -13.92
N ASP A 265 0.84 -15.24 -14.50
CA ASP A 265 1.97 -15.82 -13.75
C ASP A 265 2.58 -14.82 -12.75
N ASN A 266 2.36 -13.51 -12.95
CA ASN A 266 2.78 -12.50 -11.99
C ASN A 266 2.05 -12.59 -10.64
N PHE A 267 0.84 -13.17 -10.64
CA PHE A 267 -0.12 -13.04 -9.54
C PHE A 267 -0.55 -14.39 -8.96
N VAL A 268 0.10 -15.49 -9.37
CA VAL A 268 -0.12 -16.81 -8.76
C VAL A 268 0.37 -16.85 -7.30
N TYR A 269 -0.10 -17.82 -6.53
CA TYR A 269 0.20 -17.87 -5.08
C TYR A 269 1.65 -18.24 -4.76
N ASN A 270 2.36 -18.82 -5.71
CA ASN A 270 3.76 -19.22 -5.64
C ASN A 270 4.60 -18.40 -6.64
N ASN A 271 4.44 -17.08 -6.61
CA ASN A 271 5.08 -16.13 -7.52
C ASN A 271 6.46 -15.62 -7.03
N GLN A 272 7.11 -16.30 -6.08
CA GLN A 272 8.41 -15.88 -5.55
C GLN A 272 9.55 -15.94 -6.59
N ASN A 273 9.37 -16.73 -7.65
CA ASN A 273 10.30 -16.85 -8.77
C ASN A 273 9.82 -16.03 -9.99
N ASN A 274 9.45 -14.77 -9.75
CA ASN A 274 8.93 -13.88 -10.78
C ASN A 274 10.02 -12.94 -11.31
N ASN A 275 10.36 -13.08 -12.60
CA ASN A 275 11.37 -12.26 -13.27
C ASN A 275 10.91 -10.84 -13.66
N GLU A 276 9.62 -10.50 -13.52
CA GLU A 276 9.15 -9.12 -13.60
C GLU A 276 9.24 -8.38 -12.27
N PHE A 277 9.36 -9.10 -11.15
CA PHE A 277 9.20 -8.53 -9.82
C PHE A 277 10.47 -7.79 -9.39
N ILE A 278 10.43 -6.45 -9.39
CA ILE A 278 11.60 -5.61 -9.05
C ILE A 278 11.65 -5.32 -7.55
N PHE A 279 10.52 -4.89 -6.97
CA PHE A 279 10.41 -4.55 -5.56
C PHE A 279 8.95 -4.72 -5.10
N GLY A 280 8.72 -5.17 -3.87
CA GLY A 280 7.38 -5.53 -3.41
C GLY A 280 7.31 -6.13 -2.01
N ALA A 281 6.09 -6.36 -1.56
CA ALA A 281 5.78 -7.00 -0.30
C ALA A 281 5.77 -8.52 -0.46
N ILE A 282 6.51 -9.19 0.44
CA ILE A 282 6.64 -10.65 0.46
C ILE A 282 5.73 -11.23 1.54
N TYR A 283 4.98 -12.29 1.20
CA TYR A 283 4.01 -12.94 2.07
C TYR A 283 4.32 -14.42 2.31
N SER A 284 4.00 -14.90 3.50
CA SER A 284 4.20 -16.29 3.92
C SER A 284 3.24 -16.60 5.08
N PRO A 285 1.93 -16.79 4.82
CA PRO A 285 0.88 -16.88 5.84
C PRO A 285 0.89 -18.19 6.64
N ASP A 286 1.62 -19.18 6.16
CA ASP A 286 1.72 -20.57 6.62
C ASP A 286 2.83 -20.79 7.66
N ILE A 287 3.71 -19.79 7.88
CA ILE A 287 4.74 -19.82 8.91
C ILE A 287 4.18 -19.27 10.25
N ALA A 288 4.67 -19.75 11.39
CA ALA A 288 4.30 -19.20 12.70
C ALA A 288 4.71 -17.71 12.80
N GLY A 289 3.71 -16.82 12.94
CA GLY A 289 3.93 -15.36 12.86
C GLY A 289 3.93 -14.80 11.43
N GLY A 290 3.61 -15.65 10.45
CA GLY A 290 3.48 -15.35 9.03
C GLY A 290 2.39 -14.33 8.72
N ILE A 291 2.53 -13.70 7.55
CA ILE A 291 1.67 -12.61 7.09
C ILE A 291 1.17 -13.01 5.70
N GLY A 292 -0.12 -12.80 5.46
CA GLY A 292 -0.69 -12.87 4.12
C GLY A 292 -1.48 -11.60 3.80
N HIS A 293 -1.88 -11.46 2.54
CA HIS A 293 -2.65 -10.32 2.07
C HIS A 293 -4.14 -10.67 1.94
N PRO A 294 -5.07 -9.75 2.30
CA PRO A 294 -6.49 -10.07 2.37
C PRO A 294 -7.28 -9.69 1.10
N LEU A 295 -6.64 -9.55 -0.07
CA LEU A 295 -7.30 -8.99 -1.26
C LEU A 295 -8.47 -9.86 -1.75
N VAL A 296 -8.23 -11.16 -1.97
CA VAL A 296 -9.28 -12.11 -2.37
C VAL A 296 -10.42 -12.11 -1.35
N GLN A 297 -10.09 -12.14 -0.06
CA GLN A 297 -11.06 -12.07 1.02
C GLN A 297 -11.92 -10.81 0.95
N LYS A 298 -11.32 -9.65 0.70
CA LYS A 298 -12.03 -8.36 0.75
C LYS A 298 -12.84 -8.05 -0.50
N VAL A 299 -12.52 -8.65 -1.64
CA VAL A 299 -13.19 -8.40 -2.92
C VAL A 299 -14.37 -9.34 -3.15
N LEU A 300 -14.14 -10.65 -2.99
CA LEU A 300 -15.08 -11.66 -3.47
C LEU A 300 -16.42 -11.70 -2.71
N PRO A 301 -17.51 -12.20 -3.34
CA PRO A 301 -18.81 -12.37 -2.69
C PRO A 301 -18.75 -13.25 -1.43
N GLY A 302 -19.46 -12.84 -0.39
CA GLY A 302 -19.54 -13.54 0.90
C GLY A 302 -20.54 -14.68 0.88
N ILE A 303 -20.19 -15.78 0.20
CA ILE A 303 -21.03 -16.98 0.07
C ILE A 303 -20.68 -17.97 1.18
N GLN A 304 -21.70 -18.42 1.92
CA GLN A 304 -21.54 -19.35 3.04
C GLN A 304 -21.02 -20.72 2.55
N GLY A 305 -20.06 -21.30 3.28
CA GLY A 305 -19.39 -22.54 2.89
C GLY A 305 -18.09 -22.34 2.09
N GLY A 306 -17.75 -21.08 1.76
CA GLY A 306 -16.56 -20.73 1.01
C GLY A 306 -16.83 -20.65 -0.50
N LEU A 307 -16.33 -19.59 -1.13
CA LEU A 307 -16.44 -19.39 -2.58
C LEU A 307 -15.18 -19.97 -3.26
N PHE A 308 -15.34 -20.67 -4.38
CA PHE A 308 -14.22 -21.27 -5.14
C PHE A 308 -13.32 -22.19 -4.29
N GLY A 309 -13.91 -22.89 -3.32
CA GLY A 309 -13.18 -23.80 -2.43
C GLY A 309 -12.28 -23.10 -1.41
N LEU A 310 -12.45 -21.79 -1.18
CA LEU A 310 -11.75 -21.07 -0.12
C LEU A 310 -12.16 -21.59 1.27
N PRO A 311 -11.23 -21.72 2.23
CA PRO A 311 -11.52 -22.24 3.57
C PRO A 311 -12.21 -21.21 4.49
N TYR A 312 -12.69 -20.09 3.92
CA TYR A 312 -13.31 -18.98 4.63
C TYR A 312 -14.38 -18.31 3.76
N THR A 313 -15.27 -17.57 4.39
CA THR A 313 -16.26 -16.73 3.69
C THR A 313 -15.62 -15.36 3.35
N PRO A 314 -15.56 -14.97 2.06
CA PRO A 314 -15.14 -13.62 1.68
C PRO A 314 -16.06 -12.53 2.22
N GLN A 315 -15.63 -11.28 2.15
CA GLN A 315 -16.23 -10.15 2.85
C GLN A 315 -17.03 -9.22 1.93
N ASN A 316 -16.95 -9.39 0.60
CA ASN A 316 -17.76 -8.67 -0.38
C ASN A 316 -17.67 -7.14 -0.33
N GLY A 317 -16.52 -6.58 0.01
CA GLY A 317 -16.35 -5.15 0.17
C GLY A 317 -16.00 -4.44 -1.14
N PHE A 318 -14.81 -4.73 -1.64
CA PHE A 318 -14.24 -4.03 -2.78
C PHE A 318 -14.77 -4.60 -4.10
N GLY A 319 -14.70 -3.78 -5.14
CA GLY A 319 -15.07 -4.13 -6.51
C GLY A 319 -14.42 -3.17 -7.50
N THR A 320 -14.88 -3.22 -8.74
CA THR A 320 -14.45 -2.30 -9.81
C THR A 320 -15.66 -1.71 -10.54
N ARG A 321 -15.38 -0.86 -11.54
CA ARG A 321 -16.38 -0.09 -12.28
C ARG A 321 -16.56 -0.62 -13.70
N PRO A 322 -17.75 -0.46 -14.30
CA PRO A 322 -17.98 -0.81 -15.71
C PRO A 322 -17.04 -0.10 -16.69
N SER A 323 -16.69 1.17 -16.44
CA SER A 323 -15.70 1.91 -17.23
C SER A 323 -14.37 1.18 -17.34
N ILE A 324 -13.91 0.56 -16.25
CA ILE A 324 -12.65 -0.20 -16.23
C ILE A 324 -12.77 -1.48 -17.05
N LEU A 325 -13.88 -2.21 -16.95
CA LEU A 325 -14.13 -3.38 -17.79
C LEU A 325 -14.16 -3.00 -19.28
N ALA A 326 -14.70 -1.82 -19.61
CA ALA A 326 -14.77 -1.31 -20.97
C ALA A 326 -13.41 -0.89 -21.55
N LEU A 327 -12.35 -0.76 -20.73
CA LEU A 327 -11.00 -0.47 -21.23
C LEU A 327 -10.36 -1.67 -21.95
N TYR A 328 -10.85 -2.90 -21.71
CA TYR A 328 -10.26 -4.12 -22.23
C TYR A 328 -10.95 -4.58 -23.51
N GLU A 329 -10.13 -4.84 -24.53
CA GLU A 329 -10.53 -5.50 -25.78
C GLU A 329 -10.96 -6.95 -25.50
N ASP A 330 -11.72 -7.56 -26.41
CA ASP A 330 -12.23 -8.92 -26.19
C ASP A 330 -11.10 -9.97 -26.19
N GLU A 331 -10.03 -9.73 -26.95
CA GLU A 331 -8.84 -10.58 -27.05
C GLU A 331 -7.82 -10.32 -25.94
N ASP A 332 -7.95 -9.23 -25.18
CA ASP A 332 -7.03 -8.90 -24.09
C ASP A 332 -7.24 -9.85 -22.90
N ASP A 333 -6.26 -10.71 -22.64
CA ASP A 333 -6.32 -11.71 -21.57
C ASP A 333 -6.58 -11.10 -20.19
N ARG A 334 -6.12 -9.86 -19.97
CA ARG A 334 -6.30 -9.16 -18.69
C ARG A 334 -7.76 -8.86 -18.39
N LYS A 335 -8.66 -8.90 -19.38
CA LYS A 335 -10.11 -8.81 -19.15
C LYS A 335 -10.63 -9.86 -18.16
N LYS A 336 -9.96 -11.03 -18.10
CA LYS A 336 -10.29 -12.14 -17.16
C LYS A 336 -10.05 -11.78 -15.69
N LEU A 337 -9.36 -10.66 -15.40
CA LEU A 337 -9.25 -10.10 -14.06
C LEU A 337 -10.60 -9.76 -13.45
N ILE A 338 -11.58 -9.40 -14.27
CA ILE A 338 -12.86 -8.86 -13.82
C ILE A 338 -13.92 -9.95 -13.91
N ILE A 339 -14.67 -10.12 -12.83
CA ILE A 339 -15.85 -10.96 -12.80
C ILE A 339 -17.04 -10.10 -13.27
N PRO A 340 -17.59 -10.36 -14.48
CA PRO A 340 -18.62 -9.53 -15.10
C PRO A 340 -19.99 -9.71 -14.42
N TYR A 341 -20.97 -8.92 -14.88
CA TYR A 341 -22.38 -9.13 -14.53
C TYR A 341 -22.92 -10.44 -15.09
N GLY A 342 -23.96 -10.96 -14.44
CA GLY A 342 -24.61 -12.24 -14.77
C GLY A 342 -24.22 -13.35 -13.79
N GLU A 343 -24.44 -14.60 -14.21
CA GLU A 343 -24.12 -15.77 -13.39
C GLU A 343 -22.64 -15.80 -13.01
N LEU A 344 -22.37 -15.90 -11.71
CA LEU A 344 -21.04 -16.10 -11.18
C LEU A 344 -20.56 -17.51 -11.52
N LYS A 345 -19.42 -17.60 -12.20
CA LYS A 345 -18.78 -18.86 -12.57
C LYS A 345 -17.46 -19.05 -11.84
N ASP A 346 -17.15 -20.29 -11.46
CA ASP A 346 -15.82 -20.62 -10.99
C ASP A 346 -14.81 -20.47 -12.14
N PRO A 347 -13.77 -19.63 -12.01
CA PRO A 347 -12.83 -19.38 -13.10
C PRO A 347 -12.01 -20.62 -13.48
N ARG A 348 -11.98 -21.67 -12.65
CA ARG A 348 -11.22 -22.91 -12.88
C ARG A 348 -12.04 -23.99 -13.56
N THR A 349 -13.34 -24.10 -13.22
CA THR A 349 -14.22 -25.17 -13.73
C THR A 349 -15.24 -24.67 -14.75
N GLY A 350 -15.53 -23.36 -14.77
CA GLY A 350 -16.60 -22.77 -15.58
C GLY A 350 -18.01 -23.05 -15.05
N GLU A 351 -18.13 -23.76 -13.92
CA GLU A 351 -19.42 -24.10 -13.33
C GLU A 351 -20.07 -22.88 -12.69
N THR A 352 -21.38 -22.77 -12.84
CA THR A 352 -22.19 -21.73 -12.19
C THR A 352 -22.23 -21.98 -10.69
N VAL A 353 -21.92 -20.93 -9.91
CA VAL A 353 -21.99 -20.95 -8.46
C VAL A 353 -23.46 -20.92 -8.03
N MET A 354 -23.87 -21.96 -7.32
CA MET A 354 -25.24 -22.11 -6.83
C MET A 354 -25.33 -21.75 -5.34
N VAL A 355 -26.40 -21.07 -4.93
CA VAL A 355 -26.69 -20.73 -3.52
C VAL A 355 -28.08 -21.22 -3.13
N GLU A 356 -28.24 -21.68 -1.88
CA GLU A 356 -29.53 -22.23 -1.38
C GLU A 356 -30.68 -21.23 -1.48
N ARG A 357 -30.38 -19.95 -1.31
CA ARG A 357 -31.29 -18.83 -1.52
C ARG A 357 -30.49 -17.57 -1.79
N ILE A 358 -31.02 -16.71 -2.66
CA ILE A 358 -30.62 -15.30 -2.68
C ILE A 358 -31.40 -14.65 -1.54
N VAL A 359 -30.74 -14.27 -0.45
CA VAL A 359 -31.40 -13.63 0.70
C VAL A 359 -31.87 -12.24 0.27
N PRO A 360 -33.19 -11.98 0.18
CA PRO A 360 -33.69 -10.63 0.01
C PRO A 360 -33.40 -9.89 1.30
N ASP A 361 -32.66 -8.79 1.23
CA ASP A 361 -32.57 -7.92 2.38
C ASP A 361 -33.95 -7.27 2.57
N ASN A 362 -34.54 -7.37 3.76
CA ASN A 362 -35.90 -6.92 4.10
C ASN A 362 -36.22 -5.41 3.83
N ASN A 363 -35.37 -4.69 3.08
CA ASN A 363 -35.47 -3.27 2.73
C ASN A 363 -35.26 -2.94 1.24
N SER A 364 -34.99 -3.90 0.33
CA SER A 364 -34.85 -3.57 -1.10
C SER A 364 -36.21 -3.50 -1.81
N VAL A 365 -36.63 -2.28 -2.16
CA VAL A 365 -37.83 -1.98 -2.98
C VAL A 365 -37.68 -2.44 -4.45
N LEU A 366 -36.58 -3.11 -4.80
CA LEU A 366 -36.23 -3.52 -6.16
C LEU A 366 -36.27 -5.03 -6.39
N TYR A 367 -36.61 -5.85 -5.38
CA TYR A 367 -36.69 -7.29 -5.56
C TYR A 367 -38.15 -7.77 -5.70
N LYS A 368 -38.45 -8.44 -6.81
CA LYS A 368 -39.68 -9.24 -6.94
C LYS A 368 -39.49 -10.52 -6.15
N GLU A 369 -40.50 -10.86 -5.34
CA GLU A 369 -40.65 -12.15 -4.69
C GLU A 369 -40.27 -13.30 -5.65
N GLY A 370 -39.18 -13.97 -5.30
CA GLY A 370 -38.71 -15.20 -5.91
C GLY A 370 -38.04 -15.99 -4.82
N VAL A 371 -38.79 -16.32 -3.77
CA VAL A 371 -38.36 -17.36 -2.83
C VAL A 371 -38.24 -18.62 -3.67
N SER A 372 -37.03 -19.14 -3.86
CA SER A 372 -36.89 -20.53 -4.33
C SER A 372 -37.52 -21.41 -3.27
N SER A 373 -38.69 -21.95 -3.58
CA SER A 373 -39.27 -23.11 -2.89
C SER A 373 -38.69 -24.43 -3.41
N GLU A 374 -37.67 -24.39 -4.30
CA GLU A 374 -37.27 -25.51 -5.19
C GLU A 374 -35.74 -25.77 -5.27
N GLY A 375 -34.96 -25.43 -4.24
CA GLY A 375 -33.53 -25.78 -4.17
C GLY A 375 -32.55 -24.68 -4.65
N PRO A 376 -31.26 -25.02 -4.84
CA PRO A 376 -30.22 -24.05 -5.15
C PRO A 376 -30.48 -23.26 -6.45
N VAL A 377 -30.17 -21.97 -6.44
CA VAL A 377 -30.30 -21.07 -7.61
C VAL A 377 -28.93 -20.44 -7.97
N PRO A 378 -28.71 -20.01 -9.23
CA PRO A 378 -27.48 -19.31 -9.61
C PRO A 378 -27.26 -18.01 -8.82
N TYR A 379 -26.02 -17.76 -8.39
CA TYR A 379 -25.64 -16.45 -7.87
C TYR A 379 -25.38 -15.48 -9.02
N GLU A 380 -26.14 -14.39 -9.12
CA GLU A 380 -25.98 -13.39 -10.16
C GLU A 380 -25.34 -12.11 -9.63
N ILE A 381 -24.28 -11.62 -10.29
CA ILE A 381 -23.74 -10.28 -10.04
C ILE A 381 -24.53 -9.27 -10.87
N ILE A 382 -25.05 -8.23 -10.22
CA ILE A 382 -25.92 -7.23 -10.86
C ILE A 382 -25.28 -5.83 -10.89
N PRO A 383 -25.71 -4.94 -11.79
CA PRO A 383 -25.28 -3.54 -11.76
C PRO A 383 -25.57 -2.86 -10.42
N ALA A 384 -24.60 -2.05 -9.95
CA ALA A 384 -24.83 -1.13 -8.85
C ALA A 384 -25.47 0.16 -9.37
N THR A 385 -26.36 0.77 -8.59
CA THR A 385 -27.04 2.03 -8.93
C THR A 385 -26.45 3.24 -8.20
N GLY A 386 -25.48 3.02 -7.33
CA GLY A 386 -24.82 4.03 -6.50
C GLY A 386 -23.79 3.38 -5.58
N ILE A 387 -23.08 4.18 -4.78
CA ILE A 387 -22.13 3.68 -3.79
C ILE A 387 -22.74 3.38 -2.41
N ARG A 388 -24.01 3.76 -2.19
CA ARG A 388 -24.74 3.60 -0.92
C ARG A 388 -25.89 2.62 -1.07
N LEU A 389 -26.21 1.89 0.00
CA LEU A 389 -27.40 1.03 0.13
C LEU A 389 -27.64 0.09 -1.07
N GLN A 390 -26.59 -0.60 -1.50
CA GLN A 390 -26.62 -1.51 -2.63
C GLN A 390 -26.99 -2.94 -2.20
N PRO A 391 -27.67 -3.72 -3.05
CA PRO A 391 -27.88 -5.14 -2.83
C PRO A 391 -26.55 -5.90 -2.67
N MET A 392 -26.61 -7.01 -1.94
CA MET A 392 -25.42 -7.81 -1.63
C MET A 392 -24.66 -8.26 -2.88
N ASN A 393 -25.38 -8.58 -3.96
CA ASN A 393 -24.81 -9.05 -5.22
C ASN A 393 -24.50 -7.94 -6.25
N ALA A 394 -24.64 -6.67 -5.88
CA ALA A 394 -24.37 -5.57 -6.79
C ALA A 394 -22.87 -5.25 -6.96
N GLY A 395 -22.48 -4.82 -8.16
CA GLY A 395 -21.14 -4.31 -8.47
C GLY A 395 -20.15 -5.39 -8.89
N LEU A 396 -19.34 -5.06 -9.89
CA LEU A 396 -18.33 -5.94 -10.46
C LEU A 396 -17.27 -6.31 -9.42
N LYS A 397 -16.84 -7.57 -9.49
CA LYS A 397 -15.74 -8.10 -8.67
C LYS A 397 -14.53 -8.36 -9.54
N TRP A 398 -13.40 -8.67 -8.92
CA TRP A 398 -12.17 -8.97 -9.63
C TRP A 398 -11.32 -9.98 -8.87
N ILE A 399 -10.51 -10.73 -9.61
CA ILE A 399 -9.49 -11.65 -9.11
C ILE A 399 -8.22 -11.38 -9.93
N LYS A 400 -7.33 -10.56 -9.37
CA LYS A 400 -6.00 -10.32 -9.93
C LYS A 400 -4.98 -11.27 -9.31
N TRP A 401 -4.87 -11.24 -8.00
CA TRP A 401 -4.11 -12.23 -7.23
C TRP A 401 -4.90 -13.53 -7.15
N GLY A 402 -4.28 -14.59 -7.69
CA GLY A 402 -4.88 -15.91 -7.81
C GLY A 402 -5.25 -16.50 -6.45
N LEU A 403 -6.21 -17.41 -6.46
CA LEU A 403 -6.66 -18.10 -5.26
C LEU A 403 -5.51 -18.94 -4.67
N ASP A 404 -5.17 -18.68 -3.41
CA ASP A 404 -4.15 -19.42 -2.68
C ASP A 404 -4.79 -20.61 -1.93
N PRO A 405 -4.49 -21.87 -2.31
CA PRO A 405 -4.99 -23.04 -1.60
C PRO A 405 -4.35 -23.24 -0.22
N ASN A 406 -3.22 -22.60 0.07
CA ASN A 406 -2.47 -22.71 1.34
C ASN A 406 -2.80 -21.58 2.32
N THR A 407 -3.69 -20.67 1.96
CA THR A 407 -4.09 -19.52 2.77
C THR A 407 -4.58 -19.94 4.16
N ASN A 408 -4.07 -19.30 5.20
CA ASN A 408 -4.58 -19.46 6.57
C ASN A 408 -5.67 -18.41 6.84
N GLY A 409 -6.93 -18.83 6.73
CA GLY A 409 -8.05 -17.89 6.69
C GLY A 409 -7.95 -17.01 5.44
N GLY A 410 -8.31 -15.74 5.56
CA GLY A 410 -8.36 -14.82 4.42
C GLY A 410 -7.04 -14.22 3.94
N ASN A 411 -5.91 -14.62 4.53
CA ASN A 411 -4.60 -14.05 4.28
C ASN A 411 -3.80 -14.92 3.31
N ALA A 412 -3.81 -14.56 2.02
CA ALA A 412 -3.14 -15.29 0.96
C ALA A 412 -1.63 -15.02 0.91
N GLY A 413 -0.87 -15.99 0.38
CA GLY A 413 0.60 -15.96 0.31
C GLY A 413 1.20 -15.40 -0.97
N ASN A 414 0.40 -14.95 -1.95
CA ASN A 414 0.93 -14.36 -3.17
C ASN A 414 1.72 -13.09 -2.83
N ASP A 415 2.92 -12.94 -3.37
CA ASP A 415 3.69 -11.71 -3.24
C ASP A 415 3.07 -10.59 -4.08
N ILE A 416 3.22 -9.35 -3.61
CA ILE A 416 2.66 -8.18 -4.28
C ILE A 416 3.78 -7.21 -4.64
N ALA A 417 4.00 -7.04 -5.93
CA ALA A 417 4.96 -6.07 -6.41
C ALA A 417 4.47 -4.63 -6.19
N PHE A 418 5.35 -3.79 -5.66
CA PHE A 418 5.22 -2.33 -5.73
C PHE A 418 5.65 -1.80 -7.08
N ILE A 419 6.67 -2.44 -7.68
CA ILE A 419 7.18 -2.10 -9.00
C ILE A 419 7.48 -3.40 -9.75
N ARG A 420 6.92 -3.52 -10.96
CA ARG A 420 7.20 -4.62 -11.89
C ARG A 420 7.85 -4.09 -13.16
N PHE A 421 8.50 -4.98 -13.91
CA PHE A 421 9.16 -4.63 -15.15
C PHE A 421 8.20 -3.99 -16.17
N ALA A 422 6.95 -4.46 -16.26
CA ALA A 422 5.94 -3.84 -17.12
C ALA A 422 5.68 -2.36 -16.81
N ASP A 423 5.70 -1.95 -15.52
CA ASP A 423 5.59 -0.54 -15.14
C ASP A 423 6.77 0.28 -15.69
N ILE A 424 8.00 -0.26 -15.62
CA ILE A 424 9.20 0.39 -16.16
C ILE A 424 9.14 0.58 -17.68
N LEU A 425 8.61 -0.41 -18.41
CA LEU A 425 8.40 -0.27 -19.85
C LEU A 425 7.40 0.86 -20.17
N LEU A 426 6.33 0.98 -19.38
CA LEU A 426 5.32 2.02 -19.56
C LEU A 426 5.78 3.39 -19.06
N ILE A 427 6.62 3.47 -18.03
CA ILE A 427 7.31 4.69 -17.61
C ILE A 427 8.20 5.19 -18.75
N LYS A 428 8.98 4.30 -19.38
CA LYS A 428 9.78 4.64 -20.55
C LYS A 428 8.92 5.12 -21.72
N ALA A 429 7.83 4.43 -22.01
CA ALA A 429 6.91 4.84 -23.07
C ALA A 429 6.36 6.24 -22.83
N GLU A 430 5.88 6.53 -21.62
CA GLU A 430 5.35 7.83 -21.27
C GLU A 430 6.41 8.93 -21.33
N ALA A 431 7.59 8.69 -20.75
CA ALA A 431 8.70 9.65 -20.79
C ALA A 431 9.09 10.02 -22.23
N LEU A 432 9.16 9.04 -23.13
CA LEU A 432 9.43 9.25 -24.56
C LEU A 432 8.31 10.06 -25.24
N ALA A 433 7.05 9.71 -24.99
CA ALA A 433 5.90 10.41 -25.58
C ALA A 433 5.85 11.89 -25.14
N ARG A 434 6.14 12.17 -23.86
CA ARG A 434 6.18 13.55 -23.33
C ARG A 434 7.33 14.38 -23.89
N GLN A 435 8.39 13.73 -24.38
CA GLN A 435 9.45 14.35 -25.17
C GLN A 435 9.13 14.44 -26.67
N GLY A 436 7.91 14.11 -27.09
CA GLY A 436 7.48 14.12 -28.51
C GLY A 436 7.92 12.91 -29.33
N LYS A 437 8.53 11.89 -28.71
CA LYS A 437 9.05 10.68 -29.38
C LYS A 437 8.00 9.56 -29.44
N PHE A 438 6.82 9.84 -29.99
CA PHE A 438 5.66 8.92 -29.98
C PHE A 438 5.91 7.59 -30.71
N ASP A 439 6.68 7.60 -31.81
CA ASP A 439 7.02 6.37 -32.53
C ASP A 439 7.82 5.40 -31.67
N LEU A 440 8.75 5.91 -30.85
CA LEU A 440 9.50 5.08 -29.90
C LEU A 440 8.63 4.65 -28.73
N ALA A 441 7.76 5.53 -28.22
CA ALA A 441 6.84 5.20 -27.13
C ALA A 441 5.90 4.04 -27.50
N LYS A 442 5.38 4.04 -28.73
CA LYS A 442 4.53 2.99 -29.29
C LYS A 442 5.16 1.61 -29.15
N ASP A 443 6.45 1.47 -29.44
CA ASP A 443 7.12 0.17 -29.39
C ASP A 443 7.12 -0.42 -27.98
N TRP A 444 7.28 0.42 -26.95
CA TRP A 444 7.23 -0.01 -25.55
C TRP A 444 5.81 -0.36 -25.10
N VAL A 445 4.81 0.42 -25.52
CA VAL A 445 3.39 0.12 -25.29
C VAL A 445 3.02 -1.23 -25.90
N ASN A 446 3.39 -1.46 -27.18
CA ASN A 446 3.06 -2.68 -27.89
C ASN A 446 3.74 -3.93 -27.30
N ARG A 447 4.93 -3.81 -26.69
CA ARG A 447 5.54 -4.93 -25.96
C ARG A 447 4.67 -5.44 -24.82
N VAL A 448 4.06 -4.53 -24.05
CA VAL A 448 3.17 -4.88 -22.94
C VAL A 448 1.84 -5.42 -23.47
N ARG A 449 1.26 -4.77 -24.48
CA ARG A 449 -0.01 -5.18 -25.09
C ARG A 449 0.03 -6.58 -25.69
N LEU A 450 1.05 -6.84 -26.50
CA LEU A 450 1.19 -8.11 -27.23
C LEU A 450 1.45 -9.29 -26.29
N ARG A 451 2.08 -9.07 -25.12
CA ARG A 451 2.20 -10.12 -24.10
C ARG A 451 0.84 -10.63 -23.65
N SER A 452 -0.15 -9.74 -23.54
CA SER A 452 -1.51 -10.06 -23.09
C SER A 452 -2.49 -10.27 -24.24
N HIS A 453 -2.00 -10.50 -25.47
CA HIS A 453 -2.80 -10.69 -26.68
C HIS A 453 -3.73 -9.52 -27.05
N ALA A 454 -3.54 -8.35 -26.45
CA ALA A 454 -4.24 -7.13 -26.87
C ALA A 454 -3.77 -6.68 -28.26
N ASN A 455 -4.63 -5.97 -28.99
CA ASN A 455 -4.34 -5.57 -30.36
C ASN A 455 -3.13 -4.64 -30.44
N GLN A 456 -2.29 -4.81 -31.46
CA GLN A 456 -1.18 -3.89 -31.71
C GLN A 456 -1.71 -2.51 -32.10
N LEU A 457 -1.07 -1.44 -31.60
CA LEU A 457 -1.37 -0.07 -31.99
C LEU A 457 -0.40 0.41 -33.08
N ASP A 458 -0.91 1.02 -34.15
CA ASP A 458 -0.08 1.60 -35.21
C ASP A 458 0.53 2.96 -34.82
N SER A 459 -0.13 3.66 -33.90
CA SER A 459 0.29 4.92 -33.28
C SER A 459 -0.21 4.98 -31.84
N VAL A 460 0.42 5.79 -30.99
CA VAL A 460 -0.05 6.02 -29.61
C VAL A 460 -0.18 7.51 -29.31
N THR A 461 -1.15 7.84 -28.47
CA THR A 461 -1.32 9.13 -27.80
C THR A 461 -0.99 9.01 -26.32
N LEU A 462 -0.94 10.13 -25.60
CA LEU A 462 -0.83 10.11 -24.13
C LEU A 462 -2.02 9.37 -23.51
N ASP A 463 -3.24 9.54 -24.02
CA ASP A 463 -4.42 8.84 -23.49
C ASP A 463 -4.34 7.32 -23.74
N ASP A 464 -3.76 6.86 -24.86
CA ASP A 464 -3.51 5.44 -25.09
C ASP A 464 -2.53 4.86 -24.06
N ILE A 465 -1.48 5.62 -23.71
CA ILE A 465 -0.50 5.23 -22.68
C ILE A 465 -1.16 5.20 -21.30
N LEU A 466 -1.98 6.19 -20.93
CA LEU A 466 -2.73 6.20 -19.67
C LEU A 466 -3.68 5.00 -19.57
N ASN A 467 -4.37 4.68 -20.66
CA ASN A 467 -5.27 3.53 -20.71
C ASN A 467 -4.50 2.21 -20.62
N GLU A 468 -3.33 2.10 -21.25
CA GLU A 468 -2.49 0.91 -21.14
C GLU A 468 -1.94 0.72 -19.73
N ARG A 469 -1.48 1.80 -19.08
CA ARG A 469 -1.12 1.78 -17.65
C ARG A 469 -2.30 1.36 -16.79
N GLY A 470 -3.50 1.84 -17.11
CA GLY A 470 -4.74 1.45 -16.44
C GLY A 470 -5.04 -0.05 -16.54
N ARG A 471 -4.87 -0.67 -17.72
CA ARG A 471 -5.06 -2.11 -17.91
C ARG A 471 -3.98 -2.95 -17.24
N GLU A 472 -2.71 -2.61 -17.48
CA GLU A 472 -1.56 -3.40 -17.02
C GLU A 472 -1.40 -3.36 -15.49
N LEU A 473 -1.61 -2.20 -14.88
CA LEU A 473 -1.35 -1.95 -13.47
C LEU A 473 -2.64 -1.85 -12.64
N ALA A 474 -3.76 -2.38 -13.15
CA ALA A 474 -5.04 -2.33 -12.46
C ALA A 474 -4.92 -2.83 -11.02
N PHE A 475 -5.39 -2.03 -10.05
CA PHE A 475 -5.43 -2.37 -8.62
C PHE A 475 -4.06 -2.41 -7.89
N GLU A 476 -2.97 -1.93 -8.51
CA GLU A 476 -1.59 -1.95 -7.98
C GLU A 476 -1.09 -0.58 -7.49
N MET A 477 -1.97 0.25 -6.94
CA MET A 477 -1.67 1.50 -6.24
C MET A 477 -0.96 2.58 -7.09
N SER A 478 -1.06 2.51 -8.42
CA SER A 478 -0.46 3.48 -9.36
C SER A 478 -1.48 4.49 -9.88
N ARG A 479 -2.75 4.09 -10.00
CA ARG A 479 -3.75 4.79 -10.82
C ARG A 479 -4.01 6.23 -10.39
N ARG A 480 -4.09 6.51 -9.09
CA ARG A 480 -4.25 7.89 -8.57
C ARG A 480 -3.16 8.82 -9.09
N ARG A 481 -1.89 8.40 -8.96
CA ARG A 481 -0.73 9.19 -9.39
C ARG A 481 -0.73 9.41 -10.90
N ASP A 482 -1.10 8.39 -11.66
CA ASP A 482 -1.23 8.49 -13.11
C ASP A 482 -2.34 9.47 -13.50
N LEU A 483 -3.54 9.37 -12.92
CA LEU A 483 -4.63 10.32 -13.19
C LEU A 483 -4.23 11.77 -12.86
N ILE A 484 -3.47 12.00 -11.78
CA ILE A 484 -2.98 13.34 -11.41
C ILE A 484 -2.01 13.86 -12.47
N ARG A 485 -1.03 13.06 -12.87
CA ARG A 485 -0.01 13.43 -13.87
C ARG A 485 -0.60 13.70 -15.26
N PHE A 486 -1.76 13.11 -15.56
CA PHE A 486 -2.51 13.34 -16.80
C PHE A 486 -3.62 14.40 -16.66
N GLY A 487 -3.78 15.00 -15.48
CA GLY A 487 -4.81 16.02 -15.24
C GLY A 487 -6.25 15.50 -15.24
N LYS A 488 -6.46 14.19 -15.11
CA LYS A 488 -7.78 13.53 -15.16
C LYS A 488 -8.33 13.13 -13.79
N PHE A 489 -7.56 13.31 -12.71
CA PHE A 489 -7.98 12.93 -11.35
C PHE A 489 -9.25 13.66 -10.87
N GLY A 490 -9.46 14.89 -11.33
CA GLY A 490 -10.63 15.70 -10.97
C GLY A 490 -11.89 15.40 -11.79
N ASP A 491 -11.78 14.62 -12.86
CA ASP A 491 -12.89 14.38 -13.81
C ASP A 491 -14.06 13.64 -13.14
N ALA A 492 -15.27 13.82 -13.67
CA ALA A 492 -16.42 13.03 -13.24
C ALA A 492 -16.30 11.59 -13.76
N TRP A 493 -16.70 10.63 -12.94
CA TRP A 493 -16.86 9.22 -13.33
C TRP A 493 -18.00 8.60 -12.52
N GLU A 494 -18.20 7.28 -12.58
CA GLU A 494 -19.37 6.66 -11.97
C GLU A 494 -19.50 7.05 -10.48
N PHE A 495 -20.65 7.65 -10.12
CA PHE A 495 -20.97 8.05 -8.75
C PHE A 495 -20.00 9.07 -8.12
N LYS A 496 -19.22 9.79 -8.93
CA LYS A 496 -18.35 10.89 -8.49
C LYS A 496 -18.50 12.06 -9.46
N GLU A 497 -18.85 13.22 -8.92
CA GLU A 497 -18.90 14.47 -9.67
C GLU A 497 -17.50 15.05 -9.95
N VAL A 498 -17.43 16.11 -10.75
CA VAL A 498 -16.18 16.86 -10.93
C VAL A 498 -15.71 17.38 -9.57
N SER A 499 -14.42 17.21 -9.29
CA SER A 499 -13.80 17.59 -8.01
C SER A 499 -13.04 18.90 -8.12
N GLU A 500 -12.84 19.57 -7.00
CA GLU A 500 -12.03 20.79 -6.98
C GLU A 500 -10.56 20.49 -7.29
N PRO A 501 -9.83 21.37 -8.02
CA PRO A 501 -8.44 21.11 -8.42
C PRO A 501 -7.47 20.80 -7.27
N TYR A 502 -7.73 21.30 -6.06
CA TYR A 502 -6.85 21.10 -4.90
C TYR A 502 -6.92 19.67 -4.32
N ARG A 503 -7.86 18.83 -4.77
CA ARG A 503 -8.03 17.44 -4.32
C ARG A 503 -6.88 16.52 -4.74
N THR A 504 -5.99 16.95 -5.64
CA THR A 504 -4.81 16.18 -6.06
C THR A 504 -3.81 15.95 -4.92
N ILE A 505 -3.91 16.69 -3.81
CA ILE A 505 -3.12 16.51 -2.59
C ILE A 505 -4.10 16.41 -1.41
N PHE A 506 -3.87 15.47 -0.50
CA PHE A 506 -4.66 15.35 0.72
C PHE A 506 -4.40 16.48 1.71
N PRO A 507 -5.34 16.78 2.61
CA PRO A 507 -5.06 17.70 3.72
C PRO A 507 -3.99 17.12 4.64
N ILE A 508 -3.20 18.00 5.25
CA ILE A 508 -2.42 17.64 6.43
C ILE A 508 -3.43 17.26 7.53
N PRO A 509 -3.29 16.08 8.16
CA PRO A 509 -4.24 15.64 9.18
C PRO A 509 -4.37 16.64 10.32
N LYS A 510 -5.60 16.87 10.78
CA LYS A 510 -5.88 17.80 11.88
C LYS A 510 -5.01 17.52 13.11
N THR A 511 -4.89 16.25 13.49
CA THR A 511 -4.06 15.83 14.64
C THR A 511 -2.58 16.12 14.46
N ALA A 512 -2.07 16.17 13.22
CA ALA A 512 -0.68 16.52 12.94
C ALA A 512 -0.44 18.02 13.12
N ILE A 513 -1.34 18.88 12.63
CA ILE A 513 -1.29 20.34 12.86
C ILE A 513 -1.41 20.67 14.35
N GLU A 514 -2.33 20.01 15.07
CA GLU A 514 -2.48 20.19 16.52
C GLU A 514 -1.22 19.78 17.30
N SER A 515 -0.52 18.73 16.85
CA SER A 515 0.71 18.26 17.48
C SER A 515 1.95 19.09 17.11
N ASN A 516 1.93 19.72 15.93
CA ASN A 516 3.01 20.59 15.46
C ASN A 516 2.42 21.86 14.83
N PRO A 517 2.26 22.95 15.61
CA PRO A 517 1.66 24.20 15.14
C PRO A 517 2.52 24.95 14.12
N LYS A 518 3.73 24.45 13.80
CA LYS A 518 4.55 24.96 12.69
C LYS A 518 4.09 24.44 11.32
N LEU A 519 3.26 23.38 11.28
CA LEU A 519 2.73 22.86 10.03
C LEU A 519 1.62 23.76 9.50
N THR A 520 1.62 23.97 8.18
CA THR A 520 0.57 24.71 7.49
C THR A 520 -0.29 23.75 6.69
N GLN A 521 -1.60 24.00 6.66
CA GLN A 521 -2.54 23.21 5.87
C GLN A 521 -2.31 23.40 4.37
N ASN A 522 -2.59 22.36 3.58
CA ASN A 522 -2.58 22.44 2.13
C ASN A 522 -3.67 23.39 1.61
N PRO A 523 -3.43 24.12 0.51
CA PRO A 523 -4.42 25.04 -0.05
C PRO A 523 -5.77 24.38 -0.34
N GLY A 524 -6.86 25.09 -0.06
CA GLY A 524 -8.23 24.61 -0.28
C GLY A 524 -8.86 23.85 0.89
N TYR A 525 -8.08 23.44 1.88
CA TYR A 525 -8.59 22.79 3.09
C TYR A 525 -8.71 23.75 4.28
N PRO A 526 -9.68 23.52 5.18
CA PRO A 526 -9.76 24.28 6.43
C PRO A 526 -8.60 23.92 7.38
N ASN A 527 -8.19 24.89 8.20
CA ASN A 527 -7.22 24.65 9.29
C ASN A 527 -7.83 23.83 10.42
#